data_AF-A0A842Q992-F1
#
_entry.id   AF-A0A842Q992-F1
#
_cell.length_a   1.000
_cell.length_b   1.000
_cell.length_c   1.000
_cell.angle_alpha   90.00
_cell.angle_beta   90.00
_cell.angle_gamma   90.00
#
_symmetry.space_group_name_H-M   'P 1'
#
loop_
_entity.id
_entity.type
_entity.pdbx_description
1 polymer ?
#
loop_
_entity_poly.entity_id
_entity_poly.type
_entity_poly.pdbx_seq_one_letter_code
_entity_poly.pdbx_strand_id
1 'polypeptide(L)'
;MNTYTKLLIGVLLLVVPLGMYAYELLNGPTQGIMLPVIGTIYLWNSLVTLIVGFVPGFVFLIGLFIVWLELDEIRIEKELKKEEEEEKEKEGKKSKKTKKSKKKTKKKSKKKK
;
A
#
# COMPACT_ATOMS: atom_id res chain seq x y z
N MET A 1 5.77 35.12 -16.61
CA MET A 1 6.84 34.92 -15.60
C MET A 1 8.15 34.69 -16.34
N ASN A 2 9.05 35.66 -16.34
CA ASN A 2 10.29 35.59 -17.12
C ASN A 2 11.16 34.44 -16.61
N THR A 3 11.73 33.66 -17.54
CA THR A 3 12.60 32.50 -17.26
C THR A 3 13.71 32.86 -16.28
N TYR A 4 14.29 34.06 -16.42
CA TYR A 4 15.31 34.58 -15.52
C TYR A 4 14.83 34.70 -14.07
N THR A 5 13.59 35.15 -13.83
CA THR A 5 13.04 35.27 -12.46
C THR A 5 12.91 33.90 -11.81
N LYS A 6 12.45 32.89 -12.55
CA LYS A 6 12.36 31.51 -12.03
C LYS A 6 13.74 30.90 -11.76
N LEU A 7 14.72 31.20 -12.61
CA LEU A 7 16.09 30.71 -12.40
C LEU A 7 16.73 31.38 -11.18
N LEU A 8 16.56 32.69 -11.01
CA LEU A 8 17.09 33.44 -9.87
C LEU A 8 16.44 33.01 -8.56
N ILE A 9 15.12 32.78 -8.56
CA ILE A 9 14.42 32.24 -7.38
C ILE A 9 14.93 30.85 -7.01
N GLY A 10 15.18 30.00 -8.01
CA GLY A 10 15.70 28.64 -7.79
C GLY A 10 17.11 28.64 -7.22
N VAL A 11 18.01 29.48 -7.77
CA VAL A 11 19.38 29.62 -7.25
C VAL A 11 19.36 30.21 -5.84
N LEU A 12 18.54 31.21 -5.57
CA LEU A 12 18.42 31.81 -4.23
C LEU A 12 17.90 30.79 -3.20
N LEU A 13 16.88 30.01 -3.57
CA LEU A 13 16.34 28.93 -2.73
C LEU A 13 17.35 27.80 -2.50
N LEU A 14 18.35 27.62 -3.36
CA LEU A 14 19.40 26.63 -3.16
C LEU A 14 20.51 27.20 -2.27
N VAL A 15 21.05 28.36 -2.65
CA VAL A 15 22.26 28.93 -2.02
C VAL A 15 22.01 29.34 -0.57
N VAL A 16 20.83 29.88 -0.24
CA VAL A 16 20.52 30.35 1.12
C VAL A 16 20.53 29.22 2.15
N PRO A 17 19.74 28.14 2.01
CA PRO A 17 19.78 27.02 2.95
C PRO A 17 21.12 26.28 2.92
N LEU A 18 21.76 26.14 1.75
CA LEU A 18 23.07 25.48 1.67
C LEU A 18 24.16 26.28 2.39
N GLY A 19 24.15 27.61 2.28
CA GLY A 19 25.05 28.51 2.98
C GLY A 19 24.81 28.48 4.50
N MET A 20 23.55 28.45 4.94
CA MET A 20 23.24 28.27 6.36
C MET A 20 23.75 26.92 6.89
N TYR A 21 23.59 25.84 6.14
CA TYR A 21 24.09 24.51 6.52
C TYR A 21 25.63 24.48 6.61
N ALA A 22 26.30 25.10 5.64
CA ALA A 22 27.76 25.23 5.65
C ALA A 22 28.26 26.05 6.85
N TYR A 23 27.55 27.13 7.19
CA TYR A 23 27.86 27.95 8.38
C TYR A 23 27.68 27.16 9.69
N GLU A 24 26.63 26.35 9.81
CA GLU A 24 26.42 25.47 10.97
C GLU A 24 27.49 24.36 11.08
N LEU A 25 27.94 23.80 9.95
CA LEU A 25 29.04 22.83 9.89
C LEU A 25 30.38 23.43 10.34
N LEU A 26 30.69 24.67 9.95
CA LEU A 26 31.96 25.32 10.28
C LEU A 26 32.03 25.81 11.74
N ASN A 27 30.91 26.30 12.29
CA ASN A 27 30.87 26.81 13.67
C ASN A 27 30.51 25.73 14.70
N GLY A 28 30.10 24.55 14.24
CA GLY A 28 29.77 23.40 15.07
C GLY A 28 28.25 23.19 15.17
N PRO A 29 27.78 21.93 15.04
CA PRO A 29 26.36 21.59 14.93
C PRO A 29 25.52 21.86 16.20
N THR A 30 26.17 22.23 17.30
CA THR A 30 25.56 22.52 18.61
C THR A 30 25.46 24.01 18.92
N GLN A 31 26.01 24.90 18.09
CA GLN A 31 25.96 26.35 18.34
C GLN A 31 24.66 26.97 17.83
N GLY A 32 24.07 26.41 16.77
CA GLY A 32 22.84 26.90 16.16
C GLY A 32 23.01 28.27 15.49
N ILE A 33 22.08 28.62 14.61
CA ILE A 33 22.05 29.92 13.95
C ILE A 33 20.98 30.77 14.62
N MET A 34 21.38 31.91 15.20
CA MET A 34 20.44 32.84 15.81
C MET A 34 19.84 33.74 14.72
N LEU A 35 18.57 33.50 14.37
CA LEU A 35 17.83 34.38 13.47
C LEU A 35 16.98 35.36 14.27
N PRO A 36 17.00 36.67 13.93
CA PRO A 36 16.36 37.71 14.73
C PRO A 36 14.82 37.59 14.82
N VAL A 37 14.19 36.81 13.92
CA VAL A 37 12.73 36.67 13.85
C VAL A 37 12.24 35.32 14.39
N ILE A 38 13.06 34.27 14.31
CA ILE A 38 12.62 32.88 14.54
C ILE A 38 13.31 32.26 15.77
N GLY A 39 14.35 32.90 16.31
CA GLY A 39 15.15 32.38 17.43
C GLY A 39 16.33 31.53 16.96
N THR A 40 16.88 30.72 17.87
CA THR A 40 18.02 29.84 17.58
C THR A 40 17.54 28.58 16.86
N ILE A 41 17.96 28.38 15.62
CA ILE A 41 17.64 27.20 14.83
C ILE A 41 18.86 26.29 14.77
N TYR A 42 18.67 25.03 15.10
CA TYR A 42 19.66 23.97 14.88
C TYR A 42 19.23 23.21 13.63
N LEU A 43 19.83 23.48 12.47
CA LEU A 43 19.43 22.88 11.20
C LEU A 43 19.61 21.37 11.23
N TRP A 44 20.71 20.87 11.79
CA TRP A 44 20.97 19.44 11.92
C TRP A 44 19.90 18.76 12.78
N ASN A 45 19.62 19.32 13.96
CA ASN A 45 18.62 18.78 14.86
C ASN A 45 17.20 18.91 14.28
N SER A 46 16.91 19.98 13.55
CA SER A 46 15.62 20.18 12.88
C SER A 46 15.40 19.15 11.77
N LEU A 47 16.43 18.84 10.98
CA LEU A 47 16.38 17.80 9.95
C LEU A 47 16.16 16.42 10.57
N VAL A 48 16.92 16.09 11.62
CA VAL A 48 16.75 14.82 12.35
C VAL A 48 15.35 14.75 12.96
N THR A 49 14.87 15.82 13.58
CA THR A 49 13.52 15.88 14.18
C THR A 49 12.43 15.67 13.13
N LEU A 50 12.58 16.27 11.95
CA LEU A 50 11.64 16.08 10.83
C LEU A 50 11.61 14.61 10.39
N ILE A 51 12.79 13.99 10.20
CA ILE A 51 12.90 12.59 9.81
C ILE A 51 12.29 11.70 10.89
N VAL A 52 12.64 11.92 12.16
CA VAL A 52 12.12 11.17 13.31
C VAL A 52 10.62 11.36 13.49
N GLY A 53 10.06 12.52 13.15
CA GLY A 53 8.62 12.75 13.17
C GLY A 53 7.89 12.09 11.99
N PHE A 54 8.52 12.05 10.81
CA PHE A 54 7.92 11.50 9.59
C PHE A 54 7.99 9.96 9.54
N VAL A 55 9.12 9.38 9.91
CA VAL A 55 9.39 7.93 9.80
C VAL A 55 8.33 7.07 10.51
N PRO A 56 7.91 7.35 11.76
CA PRO A 56 6.91 6.55 12.45
C PRO A 56 5.57 6.51 11.71
N GLY A 57 5.10 7.66 11.21
CA GLY A 57 3.86 7.74 10.44
C GLY A 57 3.96 6.99 9.12
N PHE A 58 5.11 7.10 8.44
CA PHE A 58 5.36 6.36 7.20
C PHE A 58 5.42 4.85 7.42
N VAL A 59 6.11 4.40 8.47
CA VAL A 59 6.18 2.97 8.84
C VAL A 59 4.80 2.44 9.25
N PHE A 60 4.01 3.23 9.97
CA PHE A 60 2.63 2.87 10.31
C PHE A 60 1.77 2.65 9.06
N LEU A 61 1.86 3.54 8.07
CA LEU A 61 1.14 3.40 6.80
C LEU A 61 1.58 2.15 6.03
N ILE A 62 2.88 1.86 5.98
CA ILE A 62 3.40 0.62 5.36
C ILE A 62 2.87 -0.61 6.10
N GLY A 63 2.90 -0.61 7.43
CA GLY A 63 2.38 -1.72 8.23
C GLY A 63 0.89 -1.97 7.97
N LEU A 64 0.09 -0.90 7.92
CA LEU A 64 -1.33 -0.98 7.58
C LEU A 64 -1.54 -1.51 6.16
N PHE A 65 -0.71 -1.10 5.21
CA PHE A 65 -0.75 -1.57 3.82
C PHE A 65 -0.47 -3.07 3.71
N ILE A 66 0.50 -3.60 4.46
CA ILE A 66 0.80 -5.04 4.49
C ILE A 66 -0.38 -5.84 5.05
N VAL A 67 -0.96 -5.40 6.17
CA VAL A 67 -2.15 -6.06 6.75
C VAL A 67 -3.33 -6.03 5.78
N TRP A 68 -3.51 -4.93 5.06
CA TRP A 68 -4.55 -4.81 4.06
C TRP A 68 -4.35 -5.79 2.89
N LEU A 69 -3.12 -5.98 2.41
CA LEU A 69 -2.78 -6.98 1.38
C LEU A 69 -3.07 -8.41 1.84
N GLU A 70 -2.68 -8.77 3.06
CA GLU A 70 -2.96 -10.10 3.63
C GLU A 70 -4.47 -10.38 3.70
N LEU A 71 -5.27 -9.38 4.07
CA LEU A 71 -6.73 -9.50 4.08
C LEU A 71 -7.33 -9.72 2.69
N ASP A 72 -6.72 -9.15 1.66
CA ASP A 72 -7.17 -9.31 0.28
C ASP A 72 -6.90 -10.74 -0.24
N GLU A 73 -5.73 -11.29 0.07
CA GLU A 73 -5.35 -12.67 -0.29
C GLU A 73 -6.29 -13.72 0.33
N ILE A 74 -6.66 -13.55 1.61
CA ILE A 74 -7.63 -14.40 2.30
C ILE A 74 -9.01 -14.34 1.62
N ARG A 75 -9.38 -13.19 1.05
CA ARG A 75 -10.67 -13.00 0.39
C ARG A 75 -10.74 -13.79 -0.91
N ILE A 76 -9.66 -13.74 -1.70
CA ILE A 76 -9.52 -14.44 -2.98
C ILE A 76 -9.59 -15.96 -2.77
N GLU A 77 -8.91 -16.51 -1.75
CA GLU A 77 -9.00 -17.95 -1.46
C GLU A 77 -10.43 -18.41 -1.13
N LYS A 78 -11.20 -17.57 -0.40
CA LYS A 78 -12.57 -17.90 -0.02
C LYS A 78 -13.53 -17.87 -1.20
N GLU A 79 -13.30 -16.99 -2.16
CA GLU A 79 -14.09 -16.95 -3.40
C GLU A 79 -13.80 -18.17 -4.28
N LEU A 80 -12.53 -18.55 -4.46
CA LEU A 80 -12.17 -19.77 -5.21
C LEU A 80 -12.78 -21.05 -4.62
N LYS A 81 -12.74 -21.22 -3.30
CA LYS A 81 -13.32 -22.40 -2.64
C LYS A 81 -14.84 -22.49 -2.82
N LYS A 82 -15.54 -21.35 -2.82
CA LYS A 82 -16.99 -21.31 -3.07
C LYS A 82 -17.33 -21.70 -4.50
N GLU A 83 -16.56 -21.25 -5.49
CA GLU A 83 -16.79 -21.64 -6.89
C GLU A 83 -16.55 -23.14 -7.11
N GLU A 84 -15.49 -23.72 -6.52
CA GLU A 84 -15.26 -25.17 -6.60
C GLU A 84 -16.37 -26.00 -5.96
N GLU A 85 -16.89 -25.59 -4.79
CA GLU A 85 -17.98 -26.30 -4.12
C GLU A 85 -19.29 -26.23 -4.93
N GLU A 86 -19.59 -25.07 -5.51
CA GLU A 86 -20.76 -24.91 -6.37
C GLU A 86 -20.68 -25.75 -7.64
N GLU A 87 -19.51 -25.86 -8.27
CA GLU A 87 -19.32 -26.74 -9.43
C GLU A 87 -19.50 -28.21 -9.06
N LYS A 88 -18.90 -28.66 -7.95
CA LYS A 88 -19.03 -30.06 -7.46
C LYS A 88 -20.48 -30.41 -7.15
N GLU A 89 -21.26 -29.49 -6.57
CA GLU A 89 -22.70 -29.69 -6.35
C GLU A 89 -23.49 -29.79 -7.67
N LYS A 90 -23.18 -28.93 -8.65
CA LYS A 90 -23.87 -28.89 -9.95
C LYS A 90 -23.60 -30.18 -10.75
N GLU A 91 -22.37 -30.70 -10.72
CA GLU A 91 -22.02 -31.98 -11.35
C GLU A 91 -22.66 -33.19 -10.64
N GLY A 92 -22.64 -33.20 -9.30
CA GLY A 92 -23.29 -34.23 -8.50
C GLY A 92 -24.80 -34.34 -8.73
N LYS A 93 -25.48 -33.20 -8.94
CA LYS A 93 -26.91 -33.15 -9.28
C LYS A 93 -27.20 -33.62 -10.71
N LYS A 94 -26.34 -33.29 -11.69
CA LYS A 94 -26.48 -33.78 -13.08
C LYS A 94 -26.33 -35.30 -13.16
N SER A 95 -25.31 -35.89 -12.53
CA SER A 95 -25.05 -37.33 -12.58
C SER A 95 -26.16 -38.19 -11.95
N LYS A 96 -26.81 -37.69 -10.87
CA LYS A 96 -27.96 -38.35 -10.23
C LYS A 96 -29.22 -38.35 -11.11
N LYS A 97 -29.49 -37.28 -11.87
CA LYS A 97 -30.64 -37.24 -12.81
C LYS A 97 -30.48 -38.26 -13.95
N THR A 98 -29.28 -38.38 -14.52
CA THR A 98 -29.01 -39.31 -15.64
C THR A 98 -29.15 -40.77 -15.21
N LYS A 99 -28.69 -41.13 -13.99
CA LYS A 99 -28.85 -42.48 -13.42
C LYS A 99 -30.32 -42.82 -13.12
N LYS A 100 -31.12 -41.87 -12.60
CA LYS A 100 -32.57 -42.07 -12.36
C LYS A 100 -33.36 -42.25 -13.66
N SER A 101 -33.01 -41.51 -14.71
CA SER A 101 -33.61 -41.65 -16.04
C SER A 101 -33.37 -43.05 -16.64
N LYS A 102 -32.11 -43.50 -16.70
CA LYS A 102 -31.75 -44.84 -17.22
C LYS A 102 -32.38 -45.99 -16.43
N LYS A 103 -32.56 -45.84 -15.10
CA LYS A 103 -33.22 -46.86 -14.26
C LYS A 103 -34.73 -46.95 -14.53
N LYS A 104 -35.39 -45.83 -14.87
CA LYS A 104 -36.82 -45.81 -15.26
C LYS A 104 -37.06 -46.43 -16.64
N THR A 105 -36.18 -46.19 -17.62
CA THR A 105 -36.29 -46.81 -18.96
C THR A 105 -36.07 -48.32 -18.93
N LYS A 106 -35.07 -48.81 -18.17
CA LYS A 106 -34.87 -50.26 -17.98
C LYS A 106 -36.02 -50.97 -17.24
N LYS A 107 -36.72 -50.28 -16.33
CA LYS A 107 -37.86 -50.87 -15.59
C LYS A 107 -39.14 -50.90 -16.44
N LYS A 108 -39.30 -49.98 -17.40
CA LYS A 108 -40.41 -49.99 -18.37
C LYS A 108 -40.23 -51.06 -19.46
N SER A 109 -39.01 -51.33 -19.92
CA SER A 109 -38.77 -52.37 -20.94
C SER A 109 -38.92 -53.79 -20.40
N LYS A 110 -38.61 -54.03 -19.12
CA LYS A 110 -38.80 -55.33 -18.45
C LYS A 110 -40.25 -55.68 -18.10
N LYS A 111 -41.18 -54.72 -18.15
CA LYS A 111 -42.61 -54.94 -17.82
C LYS A 111 -43.48 -55.16 -19.07
N LYS A 112 -42.86 -55.11 -20.26
CA LYS A 112 -43.51 -55.23 -21.58
C LYS A 112 -43.15 -56.54 -22.32
N LYS A 113 -42.30 -57.38 -21.70
CA LYS A 113 -41.98 -58.75 -22.08
C LYS A 113 -42.62 -59.66 -21.04
#